data_AF-A0A2S2QKC5-F1
#
_entry.id   AF-A0A2S2QKC5-F1
#
_cell.length_a   1.000
_cell.length_b   1.000
_cell.length_c   1.000
_cell.angle_alpha   90.00
_cell.angle_beta   90.00
_cell.angle_gamma   90.00
#
_symmetry.space_group_name_H-M   'P 1'
#
loop_
_entity.id
_entity.type
_entity.pdbx_description
1 polymer ?
#
loop_
_entity_poly.entity_id
_entity_poly.type
_entity_poly.pdbx_seq_one_letter_code
_entity_poly.pdbx_strand_id
1 'polypeptide(L)'
;LRHKTFFYKSHLSLLDICGFVNLWTSNCTFPVIKTQLRLSHQVITDWSSFCREVTYDAMVIKKVKLGGYGHTVEIDKSKCRRRKHHRGHRVEGQWVFWGYERETGNVFMVPVEKRDATTLLHVIKEWIKPGTTIISDCWKVCLNIAYSIININ
;
A
#
# COMPACT_ATOMS: atom_id res chain seq x y z
N LEU A 1 -0.52 28.70 -13.77
CA LEU A 1 -0.53 27.23 -13.99
C LEU A 1 -0.45 26.40 -12.72
N ARG A 2 0.46 26.65 -11.76
CA ARG A 2 0.63 25.78 -10.56
C ARG A 2 -0.07 26.26 -9.29
N HIS A 3 -0.61 27.47 -9.28
CA HIS A 3 -1.26 28.04 -8.10
C HIS A 3 -2.51 27.22 -7.72
N LYS A 4 -2.66 26.89 -6.42
CA LYS A 4 -3.70 25.99 -5.88
C LYS A 4 -3.69 24.55 -6.43
N THR A 5 -2.59 24.09 -7.02
CA THR A 5 -2.45 22.69 -7.42
C THR A 5 -1.41 21.97 -6.57
N PHE A 6 -1.41 20.65 -6.66
CA PHE A 6 -0.40 19.78 -6.04
C PHE A 6 1.05 20.18 -6.41
N PHE A 7 1.25 20.88 -7.54
CA PHE A 7 2.57 21.30 -8.03
C PHE A 7 3.03 22.67 -7.51
N TYR A 8 2.22 23.36 -6.69
CA TYR A 8 2.43 24.77 -6.35
C TYR A 8 3.82 25.07 -5.75
N LYS A 9 4.31 24.21 -4.86
CA LYS A 9 5.60 24.40 -4.16
C LYS A 9 6.78 23.72 -4.86
N SER A 10 6.57 23.09 -6.02
CA SER A 10 7.63 22.38 -6.73
C SER A 10 8.52 23.34 -7.50
N HIS A 11 9.84 23.18 -7.33
CA HIS A 11 10.86 23.85 -8.14
C HIS A 11 11.21 23.07 -9.42
N LEU A 12 10.73 21.84 -9.60
CA LEU A 12 10.94 21.06 -10.83
C LEU A 12 10.13 21.62 -11.99
N SER A 13 10.59 21.47 -13.23
CA SER A 13 9.77 21.81 -14.41
C SER A 13 8.57 20.84 -14.53
N LEU A 14 7.53 21.22 -15.28
CA LEU A 14 6.39 20.32 -15.48
C LEU A 14 6.82 19.07 -16.26
N LEU A 15 7.76 19.22 -17.18
CA LEU A 15 8.33 18.12 -17.95
C LEU A 15 9.06 17.12 -17.04
N ASP A 16 9.88 17.62 -16.10
CA ASP A 16 10.58 16.76 -15.13
C ASP A 16 9.60 16.02 -14.23
N ILE A 17 8.51 16.68 -13.81
CA ILE A 17 7.46 16.05 -13.00
C ILE A 17 6.76 14.95 -13.79
N CYS A 18 6.33 15.22 -15.02
CA CYS A 18 5.69 14.22 -15.87
C CYS A 18 6.65 13.05 -16.17
N GLY A 19 7.92 13.34 -16.48
CA GLY A 19 8.95 12.34 -16.69
C GLY A 19 9.20 11.49 -15.46
N PHE A 20 9.24 12.12 -14.27
CA PHE A 20 9.42 11.41 -13.00
C PHE A 20 8.26 10.45 -12.74
N VAL A 21 7.02 10.93 -12.85
CA VAL A 21 5.82 10.11 -12.61
C VAL A 21 5.77 8.94 -13.60
N ASN A 22 6.08 9.16 -14.88
CA ASN A 22 6.10 8.11 -15.89
C ASN A 22 7.14 7.01 -15.58
N LEU A 23 8.37 7.40 -15.23
CA LEU A 23 9.41 6.44 -14.87
C LEU A 23 9.10 5.72 -13.56
N TRP A 24 8.56 6.43 -12.57
CA TRP A 24 8.19 5.86 -11.27
C TRP A 24 7.05 4.83 -11.40
N THR A 25 6.01 5.13 -12.18
CA THR A 25 4.91 4.20 -12.46
C THR A 25 5.34 3.00 -13.31
N SER A 26 6.37 3.17 -14.14
CA SER A 26 7.03 2.07 -14.87
C SER A 26 7.99 1.25 -14.00
N ASN A 27 7.98 1.45 -12.67
CA ASN A 27 8.83 0.74 -11.71
C ASN A 27 10.34 0.85 -12.01
N CYS A 28 10.77 1.97 -12.58
CA CYS A 28 12.19 2.23 -12.84
C CYS A 28 12.96 2.45 -11.53
N THR A 29 14.21 1.99 -11.49
CA THR A 29 15.06 2.14 -10.31
C THR A 29 15.51 3.59 -10.13
N PHE A 30 15.81 4.00 -8.89
CA PHE A 30 16.27 5.36 -8.61
C PHE A 30 17.51 5.77 -9.40
N PRO A 31 18.53 4.91 -9.63
CA PRO A 31 19.66 5.25 -10.50
C PRO A 31 19.23 5.59 -11.93
N VAL A 32 18.27 4.87 -12.50
CA VAL A 32 17.76 5.16 -13.85
C VAL A 32 17.06 6.51 -13.88
N ILE A 33 16.14 6.76 -12.92
CA ILE A 33 15.41 8.03 -12.82
C ILE A 33 16.39 9.21 -12.64
N LYS A 34 17.41 9.02 -11.79
CA LYS A 34 18.47 10.01 -11.54
C LYS A 34 19.21 10.38 -12.82
N THR A 35 19.64 9.39 -13.59
CA THR A 35 20.41 9.61 -14.82
C THR A 35 19.54 10.24 -15.91
N GLN A 36 18.31 9.76 -16.09
CA GLN A 36 17.41 10.23 -17.14
C GLN A 36 16.95 11.69 -16.92
N LEU A 37 16.62 12.05 -15.68
CA LEU A 37 16.07 13.38 -15.36
C LEU A 37 17.08 14.33 -14.73
N ARG A 38 18.33 13.88 -14.50
CA ARG A 38 19.41 14.65 -13.86
C ARG A 38 19.00 15.26 -12.51
N LEU A 39 18.18 14.54 -11.75
CA LEU A 39 17.66 14.99 -10.45
C LEU A 39 18.59 14.63 -9.30
N SER A 40 18.53 15.38 -8.20
CA SER A 40 19.25 15.01 -6.98
C SER A 40 18.60 13.80 -6.29
N HIS A 41 19.37 13.06 -5.49
CA HIS A 41 18.84 11.93 -4.73
C HIS A 41 17.74 12.35 -3.75
N GLN A 42 17.86 13.55 -3.16
CA GLN A 42 16.86 14.09 -2.25
C GLN A 42 15.53 14.30 -2.97
N VAL A 43 15.56 14.95 -4.14
CA VAL A 43 14.37 15.16 -4.97
C VAL A 43 13.70 13.84 -5.34
N ILE A 44 14.46 12.82 -5.75
CA ILE A 44 13.91 11.51 -6.11
C ILE A 44 13.22 10.86 -4.90
N THR A 45 13.83 10.95 -3.72
CA THR A 45 13.28 10.37 -2.48
C THR A 45 11.97 11.05 -2.09
N ASP A 46 11.94 12.38 -2.17
CA ASP A 46 10.77 13.19 -1.82
C ASP A 46 9.63 12.94 -2.80
N TRP A 47 9.90 13.03 -4.11
CA TRP A 47 8.91 12.77 -5.15
C TRP A 47 8.39 11.32 -5.16
N SER A 48 9.25 10.35 -4.86
CA SER A 48 8.80 8.97 -4.68
C SER A 48 7.85 8.83 -3.48
N SER A 49 8.05 9.61 -2.41
CA SER A 49 7.13 9.64 -1.26
C SER A 49 5.81 10.28 -1.63
N PHE A 50 5.85 11.41 -2.34
CA PHE A 50 4.65 12.06 -2.86
C PHE A 50 3.83 11.14 -3.78
N CYS A 51 4.47 10.40 -4.70
CA CYS A 51 3.77 9.43 -5.54
C CYS A 51 3.08 8.32 -4.72
N ARG A 52 3.74 7.82 -3.66
CA ARG A 52 3.14 6.83 -2.75
C ARG A 52 1.93 7.39 -2.01
N GLU A 53 2.01 8.62 -1.50
CA GLU A 53 0.90 9.29 -0.81
C GLU A 53 -0.32 9.43 -1.73
N VAL A 54 -0.12 9.96 -2.95
CA VAL A 54 -1.21 10.08 -3.94
C VAL A 54 -1.80 8.72 -4.31
N THR A 55 -0.97 7.69 -4.45
CA THR A 55 -1.44 6.32 -4.76
C THR A 55 -2.27 5.75 -3.62
N TYR A 56 -1.83 5.95 -2.38
CA TYR A 56 -2.56 5.53 -1.19
C TYR A 56 -3.90 6.26 -1.06
N ASP A 57 -3.92 7.58 -1.22
CA ASP A 57 -5.15 8.37 -1.20
C ASP A 57 -6.13 7.92 -2.28
N ALA A 58 -5.64 7.65 -3.49
CA ALA A 58 -6.47 7.12 -4.57
C ALA A 58 -7.07 5.75 -4.22
N MET A 59 -6.30 4.86 -3.57
CA MET A 59 -6.78 3.56 -3.10
C MET A 59 -7.87 3.71 -2.03
N VAL A 60 -7.70 4.65 -1.08
CA VAL A 60 -8.69 4.91 -0.02
C VAL A 60 -9.96 5.55 -0.58
N ILE A 61 -9.83 6.55 -1.45
CA ILE A 61 -10.97 7.27 -2.04
C ILE A 61 -11.77 6.36 -2.97
N LYS A 62 -11.10 5.55 -3.80
CA LYS A 62 -11.74 4.61 -4.74
C LYS A 62 -12.00 3.25 -4.12
N LYS A 63 -12.10 3.15 -2.79
CA LYS A 63 -12.25 1.89 -2.06
C LYS A 63 -13.19 0.90 -2.77
N VAL A 64 -12.63 -0.23 -3.19
CA VAL A 64 -13.35 -1.36 -3.80
C VAL A 64 -13.18 -2.57 -2.90
N LYS A 65 -14.27 -3.29 -2.62
CA LYS A 65 -14.18 -4.61 -1.98
C LYS A 65 -13.59 -5.63 -2.96
N LEU A 66 -12.53 -6.30 -2.54
CA LEU A 66 -11.84 -7.33 -3.31
C LEU A 66 -12.62 -8.65 -3.29
N GLY A 67 -12.37 -9.48 -4.29
CA GLY A 67 -12.86 -10.85 -4.36
C GLY A 67 -14.33 -10.97 -4.77
N GLY A 68 -14.89 -12.11 -4.40
CA GLY A 68 -16.18 -12.65 -4.84
C GLY A 68 -16.06 -14.14 -5.11
N TYR A 69 -17.17 -14.75 -5.52
CA TYR A 69 -17.18 -16.17 -5.88
C TYR A 69 -16.19 -16.46 -7.01
N GLY A 70 -15.30 -17.45 -6.83
CA GLY A 70 -14.28 -17.81 -7.81
C GLY A 70 -13.03 -16.91 -7.80
N HIS A 71 -12.92 -15.95 -6.88
CA HIS A 71 -11.75 -15.08 -6.73
C HIS A 71 -10.90 -15.48 -5.52
N THR A 72 -9.60 -15.17 -5.61
CA THR A 72 -8.62 -15.47 -4.60
C THR A 72 -7.97 -14.21 -4.07
N VAL A 73 -8.07 -13.98 -2.76
CA VAL A 73 -7.40 -12.85 -2.08
C VAL A 73 -6.34 -13.38 -1.12
N GLU A 74 -5.08 -13.01 -1.38
CA GLU A 74 -3.99 -13.20 -0.43
C GLU A 74 -4.03 -12.09 0.62
N ILE A 75 -3.86 -12.44 1.90
CA ILE A 75 -3.79 -11.47 3.00
C ILE A 75 -2.54 -11.70 3.85
N ASP A 76 -1.90 -10.59 4.25
CA ASP A 76 -0.70 -10.61 5.09
C ASP A 76 -0.57 -9.33 5.94
N LYS A 77 0.30 -9.38 6.95
CA LYS A 77 0.60 -8.31 7.91
C LYS A 77 2.08 -7.95 7.81
N SER A 78 2.35 -6.73 7.35
CA SER A 78 3.70 -6.19 7.34
C SER A 78 3.89 -5.17 8.45
N LYS A 79 5.06 -5.19 9.11
CA LYS A 79 5.45 -4.15 10.07
C LYS A 79 6.35 -3.13 9.40
N CYS A 80 5.84 -1.93 9.16
CA CYS A 80 6.63 -0.83 8.66
C CYS A 80 7.45 -0.22 9.81
N ARG A 81 8.78 -0.34 9.74
CA ARG A 81 9.69 0.23 10.74
C ARG A 81 10.75 1.08 10.05
N ARG A 82 10.89 2.35 10.46
CA ARG A 82 12.07 3.15 10.13
C ARG A 82 13.18 2.86 11.15
N ARG A 83 14.36 2.45 10.68
CA ARG A 83 15.62 2.63 11.42
C ARG A 83 16.37 3.77 10.75
N LYS A 84 16.80 4.78 11.49
CA LYS A 84 17.76 5.75 10.96
C LYS A 84 19.14 5.07 10.98
N HIS A 85 19.72 4.79 9.80
CA HIS A 85 21.06 4.19 9.66
C HIS A 85 21.32 2.88 10.43
N HIS A 86 20.32 1.99 10.56
CA HIS A 86 20.39 0.78 11.39
C HIS A 86 20.84 0.98 12.86
N ARG A 87 20.94 2.23 13.33
CA ARG A 87 21.42 2.65 14.66
C ARG A 87 20.30 3.40 15.41
N GLY A 88 20.35 3.40 16.74
CA GLY A 88 19.42 4.15 17.60
C GLY A 88 18.19 3.36 18.12
N HIS A 89 17.39 4.04 18.94
CA HIS A 89 16.25 3.48 19.70
C HIS A 89 15.24 2.82 18.77
N ARG A 90 14.67 1.68 19.20
CA ARG A 90 13.54 1.08 18.48
C ARG A 90 12.33 2.00 18.67
N VAL A 91 11.96 2.78 17.66
CA VAL A 91 10.64 3.42 17.62
C VAL A 91 9.62 2.34 17.30
N GLU A 92 8.46 2.40 17.95
CA GLU A 92 7.33 1.53 17.67
C GLU A 92 6.92 1.69 16.21
N GLY A 93 6.86 0.59 15.47
CA GLY A 93 6.56 0.59 14.04
C GLY A 93 5.08 0.38 13.78
N GLN A 94 4.55 0.99 12.73
CA GLN A 94 3.16 0.84 12.30
C GLN A 94 2.95 -0.54 11.67
N TRP A 95 1.91 -1.25 12.10
CA TRP A 95 1.46 -2.44 11.40
C TRP A 95 0.53 -2.04 10.25
N VAL A 96 0.68 -2.72 9.12
CA VAL A 96 -0.18 -2.60 7.96
C VAL A 96 -0.71 -4.00 7.65
N PHE A 97 -2.02 -4.12 7.63
CA PHE A 97 -2.70 -5.31 7.12
C PHE A 97 -3.11 -5.04 5.69
N TRP A 98 -2.80 -5.96 4.79
CA TRP A 98 -3.01 -5.76 3.36
C TRP A 98 -3.55 -7.03 2.72
N GLY A 99 -4.12 -6.86 1.53
CA GLY A 99 -4.51 -7.99 0.70
C GLY A 99 -4.42 -7.69 -0.77
N TYR A 100 -4.17 -8.74 -1.56
CA TYR A 100 -3.97 -8.72 -3.00
C TYR A 100 -4.91 -9.74 -3.66
N GLU A 101 -5.73 -9.26 -4.59
CA GLU A 101 -6.62 -10.08 -5.40
C GLU A 101 -5.87 -10.57 -6.64
N ARG A 102 -5.72 -11.89 -6.79
CA ARG A 102 -4.91 -12.49 -7.86
C ARG A 102 -5.46 -12.20 -9.25
N GLU A 103 -6.78 -12.18 -9.39
CA GLU A 103 -7.47 -12.09 -10.68
C GLU A 103 -7.49 -10.68 -11.25
N THR A 104 -7.46 -9.65 -10.39
CA THR A 104 -7.57 -8.25 -10.81
C THR A 104 -6.29 -7.44 -10.57
N GLY A 105 -5.41 -7.92 -9.70
CA GLY A 105 -4.27 -7.17 -9.19
C GLY A 105 -4.65 -6.05 -8.22
N ASN A 106 -5.91 -5.95 -7.81
CA ASN A 106 -6.36 -4.93 -6.86
C ASN A 106 -5.83 -5.22 -5.45
N VAL A 107 -5.57 -4.15 -4.70
CA VAL A 107 -4.95 -4.20 -3.38
C VAL A 107 -5.71 -3.32 -2.40
N PHE A 108 -5.76 -3.75 -1.14
CA PHE A 108 -6.00 -2.86 0.00
C PHE A 108 -4.78 -2.86 0.92
N MET A 109 -4.52 -1.73 1.57
CA MET A 109 -3.51 -1.58 2.62
C MET A 109 -4.12 -0.73 3.75
N VAL A 110 -4.26 -1.31 4.94
CA VAL A 110 -4.90 -0.68 6.08
C VAL A 110 -3.93 -0.63 7.26
N PRO A 111 -3.56 0.55 7.77
CA PRO A 111 -2.80 0.65 9.00
C PRO A 111 -3.65 0.13 10.17
N VAL A 112 -3.07 -0.75 10.99
CA VAL A 112 -3.73 -1.30 12.18
C VAL A 112 -2.86 -1.07 13.41
N GLU A 113 -3.47 -0.63 14.50
CA GLU A 113 -2.76 -0.46 15.78
C GLU A 113 -2.56 -1.79 16.49
N LYS A 114 -3.63 -2.60 16.53
CA LYS A 114 -3.66 -3.93 17.16
C LYS A 114 -3.80 -5.01 16.10
N ARG A 115 -3.14 -6.15 16.35
CA ARG A 115 -3.16 -7.33 15.45
C ARG A 115 -4.04 -8.46 15.96
N ASP A 116 -4.97 -8.14 16.86
CA ASP A 116 -5.90 -9.14 17.37
C ASP A 116 -6.84 -9.64 16.27
N ALA A 117 -7.42 -10.82 16.50
CA ALA A 117 -8.32 -11.45 15.55
C ALA A 117 -9.51 -10.56 15.21
N THR A 118 -10.04 -9.82 16.19
CA THR A 118 -11.20 -8.93 16.05
C THR A 118 -10.94 -7.81 15.06
N THR A 119 -9.81 -7.10 15.20
CA THR A 119 -9.41 -6.00 14.31
C THR A 119 -9.25 -6.51 12.88
N LEU A 120 -8.59 -7.65 12.70
CA LEU A 120 -8.33 -8.21 11.37
C LEU A 120 -9.61 -8.74 10.71
N LEU A 121 -10.49 -9.37 11.49
CA LEU A 121 -11.80 -9.79 11.01
C LEU A 121 -12.65 -8.62 10.55
N HIS A 122 -12.59 -7.49 11.25
CA HIS A 122 -13.28 -6.28 10.84
C HIS A 122 -12.77 -5.80 9.47
N VAL A 123 -11.45 -5.70 9.30
CA VAL A 123 -10.85 -5.31 8.01
C VAL A 123 -11.21 -6.29 6.90
N ILE A 124 -11.18 -7.60 7.15
CA ILE A 124 -11.59 -8.62 6.15
C ILE A 124 -13.04 -8.40 5.71
N LYS A 125 -13.97 -8.23 6.65
CA LYS A 125 -15.40 -8.00 6.34
C LYS A 125 -15.63 -6.69 5.57
N GLU A 126 -14.82 -5.68 5.87
CA GLU A 126 -14.90 -4.38 5.24
C GLU A 126 -14.32 -4.39 3.81
N TRP A 127 -13.26 -5.16 3.55
CA TRP A 127 -12.49 -5.09 2.30
C TRP A 127 -12.62 -6.30 1.38
N ILE A 128 -13.18 -7.42 1.85
CA ILE A 128 -13.30 -8.66 1.07
C ILE A 128 -14.78 -9.06 0.96
N LYS A 129 -15.21 -9.42 -0.25
CA LYS A 129 -16.58 -9.89 -0.51
C LYS A 129 -16.79 -11.31 0.03
N PRO A 130 -18.02 -11.67 0.45
CA PRO A 130 -18.38 -13.07 0.73
C PRO A 130 -18.11 -14.00 -0.46
N GLY A 131 -17.86 -15.28 -0.19
CA GLY A 131 -17.57 -16.29 -1.21
C GLY A 131 -16.14 -16.26 -1.80
N THR A 132 -15.28 -15.36 -1.32
CA THR A 132 -13.87 -15.27 -1.73
C THR A 132 -13.04 -16.38 -1.11
N THR A 133 -12.14 -16.99 -1.89
CA THR A 133 -11.08 -17.85 -1.34
C THR A 133 -9.97 -16.99 -0.76
N ILE A 134 -9.74 -17.06 0.56
CA ILE A 134 -8.70 -16.28 1.24
C ILE A 134 -7.47 -17.15 1.49
N ILE A 135 -6.30 -16.69 1.06
CA ILE A 135 -5.01 -17.31 1.34
C ILE A 135 -4.25 -16.46 2.35
N SER A 136 -3.69 -17.07 3.39
CA SER A 136 -2.87 -16.35 4.38
C SER A 136 -1.80 -17.26 4.96
N ASP A 137 -0.65 -16.67 5.29
CA ASP A 137 0.46 -17.31 6.00
C ASP A 137 0.31 -17.24 7.54
N CYS A 138 -0.79 -16.67 8.04
CA CYS A 138 -0.96 -16.32 9.44
C CYS A 138 -1.08 -17.53 10.38
N TRP A 139 0.00 -17.83 11.10
CA TRP A 139 0.03 -18.83 12.17
C TRP A 139 -0.95 -18.46 13.33
N LYS A 140 -1.75 -19.44 13.77
CA LYS A 140 -2.75 -19.41 14.88
C LYS A 140 -3.98 -18.48 14.76
N VAL A 141 -3.86 -17.26 14.21
CA VAL A 141 -5.02 -16.35 14.10
C VAL A 141 -5.99 -16.77 12.99
N CYS A 142 -5.48 -17.44 11.95
CA CYS A 142 -6.29 -17.93 10.84
C CYS A 142 -7.32 -18.98 11.21
N LEU A 143 -7.12 -19.79 12.25
CA LEU A 143 -8.10 -20.80 12.66
C LEU A 143 -9.43 -20.14 13.01
N ASN A 144 -9.43 -19.12 13.87
CA ASN A 144 -10.64 -18.38 14.24
C ASN A 144 -11.25 -17.61 13.07
N ILE A 145 -10.42 -17.15 12.13
CA ILE A 145 -10.86 -16.44 10.93
C ILE A 145 -11.52 -17.41 9.92
N ALA A 146 -10.94 -18.58 9.70
CA ALA A 146 -11.49 -19.63 8.84
C ALA A 146 -12.85 -20.10 9.38
N TYR A 147 -12.98 -20.36 10.67
CA TYR A 147 -14.28 -20.68 11.29
C TYR A 147 -15.30 -19.54 11.14
N SER A 148 -14.88 -18.28 11.24
CA SER A 148 -15.77 -17.13 11.07
C SER A 148 -16.19 -16.90 9.61
N ILE A 149 -15.31 -17.16 8.64
CA ILE A 149 -15.60 -17.02 7.20
C ILE A 149 -16.51 -18.17 6.73
N ILE A 150 -16.28 -19.40 7.22
CA ILE A 150 -17.15 -20.55 6.93
C ILE A 150 -18.58 -20.30 7.44
N ASN A 151 -18.75 -19.60 8.57
CA ASN A 151 -20.05 -19.24 9.16
C ASN A 151 -20.66 -17.93 8.61
N ILE A 152 -20.04 -17.27 7.62
CA ILE A 152 -20.61 -16.12 6.90
C ILE A 152 -21.25 -16.55 5.56
N ASN A 153 -21.14 -17.84 5.20
CA ASN A 153 -21.99 -18.47 4.17
C ASN A 153 -23.36 -18.80 4.74
#